data_AF-A0A915LBN1-F1
#
_entry.id   AF-A0A915LBN1-F1
#
_cell.length_a   1.000
_cell.length_b   1.000
_cell.length_c   1.000
_cell.angle_alpha   90.00
_cell.angle_beta   90.00
_cell.angle_gamma   90.00
#
_symmetry.space_group_name_H-M   'P 1'
#
loop_
_entity.id
_entity.type
_entity.pdbx_description
1 polymer ?
#
loop_
_entity_poly.entity_id
_entity_poly.type
_entity_poly.pdbx_seq_one_letter_code
_entity_poly.pdbx_strand_id
1 'polypeptide(L)'
;FISSHFDTTIGPKFEKESYQRIVEQIGIAPNKILFLTDIEKEAFAAKAAGLQVRLALRPGNAALSESALKEFTTFCSFEEII
;
A
#
# COMPACT_ATOMS: atom_id res chain seq x y z
N PHE A 1 -14.52 -2.85 11.83
CA PHE A 1 -15.08 -3.91 10.95
C PHE A 1 -14.21 -4.04 9.72
N ILE A 2 -14.07 -5.25 9.18
CA ILE A 2 -13.40 -5.52 7.90
C ILE A 2 -14.48 -5.77 6.85
N SER A 3 -14.37 -5.11 5.69
CA SER A 3 -15.39 -5.18 4.64
C SER A 3 -15.11 -6.24 3.57
N SER A 4 -13.83 -6.51 3.27
CA SER A 4 -13.41 -7.43 2.18
C SER A 4 -12.00 -7.98 2.41
N HIS A 5 -11.65 -9.04 1.68
CA HIS A 5 -10.30 -9.63 1.63
C HIS A 5 -9.86 -9.78 0.16
N PHE A 6 -8.60 -9.45 -0.13
CA PHE A 6 -8.08 -9.31 -1.50
C PHE A 6 -6.89 -10.24 -1.83
N ASP A 7 -6.35 -10.94 -0.83
CA ASP A 7 -5.10 -11.70 -0.93
C ASP A 7 -5.18 -12.99 -1.77
N THR A 8 -6.38 -13.52 -2.00
CA THR A 8 -6.56 -14.84 -2.62
C THR A 8 -6.96 -14.80 -4.09
N THR A 9 -7.42 -13.65 -4.61
CA THR A 9 -8.10 -13.57 -5.91
C THR A 9 -7.61 -12.46 -6.84
N ILE A 10 -6.84 -11.49 -6.33
CA ILE A 10 -6.51 -10.26 -7.07
C ILE A 10 -5.26 -10.40 -7.97
N GLY A 11 -4.35 -11.32 -7.62
CA GLY A 11 -3.07 -11.51 -8.30
C GLY A 11 -1.86 -11.17 -7.41
N PRO A 12 -0.64 -11.17 -7.97
CA PRO A 12 0.58 -10.89 -7.22
C PRO A 12 0.59 -9.46 -6.65
N LYS A 13 0.99 -9.32 -5.39
CA LYS A 13 0.96 -8.01 -4.68
C LYS A 13 2.03 -7.02 -5.14
N PHE A 14 2.96 -7.44 -5.99
CA PHE A 14 3.98 -6.58 -6.59
C PHE A 14 3.62 -6.09 -8.00
N GLU A 15 2.43 -6.43 -8.50
CA GLU A 15 1.92 -5.98 -9.80
C GLU A 15 0.91 -4.85 -9.63
N LYS A 16 0.99 -3.83 -10.48
CA LYS A 16 0.09 -2.67 -10.46
C LYS A 16 -1.37 -3.09 -10.68
N GLU A 17 -1.57 -4.05 -11.57
CA GLU A 17 -2.87 -4.55 -12.02
C GLU A 17 -3.69 -5.11 -10.86
N SER A 18 -3.02 -5.70 -9.87
CA SER A 18 -3.64 -6.15 -8.62
C SER A 18 -4.34 -4.99 -7.90
N TYR A 19 -3.66 -3.86 -7.74
CA TYR A 19 -4.22 -2.68 -7.08
C TYR A 19 -5.30 -2.00 -7.92
N GLN A 20 -5.19 -2.03 -9.26
CA GLN A 20 -6.25 -1.54 -10.13
C GLN A 20 -7.55 -2.33 -9.94
N ARG A 21 -7.46 -3.66 -9.86
CA ARG A 21 -8.64 -4.52 -9.56
C ARG A 21 -9.23 -4.23 -8.19
N ILE A 22 -8.40 -4.00 -7.17
CA ILE A 22 -8.87 -3.61 -5.82
C ILE A 22 -9.63 -2.28 -5.89
N VAL A 23 -9.07 -1.27 -6.56
CA VAL A 23 -9.71 0.05 -6.74
C VAL A 23 -11.06 -0.09 -7.45
N GLU A 24 -11.12 -0.87 -8.53
CA GLU A 24 -12.34 -1.15 -9.28
C GLU A 24 -13.40 -1.82 -8.40
N GLN A 25 -13.01 -2.82 -7.60
CA GLN A 25 -13.93 -3.52 -6.68
C GLN A 25 -14.42 -2.63 -5.54
N ILE A 26 -13.57 -1.75 -5.02
CA ILE A 26 -13.94 -0.78 -3.97
C ILE A 26 -14.85 0.32 -4.54
N GLY A 27 -14.71 0.67 -5.83
CA GLY A 27 -15.53 1.67 -6.50
C GLY A 27 -15.26 3.11 -6.05
N ILE A 28 -14.08 3.37 -5.48
CA ILE A 28 -13.64 4.69 -5.01
C ILE A 28 -12.44 5.14 -5.85
N ALA A 29 -12.32 6.45 -6.09
CA ALA A 29 -11.16 7.00 -6.78
C ALA A 29 -9.84 6.59 -6.07
N PRO A 30 -8.82 6.13 -6.81
CA PRO A 30 -7.61 5.55 -6.20
C PRO A 30 -6.89 6.54 -5.28
N ASN A 31 -6.89 7.83 -5.64
CA ASN A 31 -6.31 8.90 -4.84
C ASN A 31 -7.05 9.17 -3.51
N LYS A 32 -8.19 8.53 -3.24
CA LYS A 32 -8.90 8.58 -1.95
C LYS A 32 -8.67 7.32 -1.10
N ILE A 33 -7.88 6.37 -1.60
CA ILE A 33 -7.57 5.12 -0.92
C ILE A 33 -6.15 5.21 -0.38
N LEU A 34 -6.00 4.99 0.92
CA LEU A 34 -4.70 4.89 1.59
C LEU A 34 -4.33 3.41 1.76
N PHE A 35 -3.20 3.04 1.19
CA PHE A 35 -2.59 1.73 1.32
C PHE A 35 -1.40 1.78 2.30
N LEU A 36 -1.37 0.85 3.25
CA LEU A 36 -0.35 0.75 4.28
C LEU A 36 0.36 -0.60 4.11
N THR A 37 1.68 -0.57 3.93
CA THR A 37 2.50 -1.79 3.78
C THR A 37 3.89 -1.54 4.38
N ASP A 38 4.56 -2.59 4.82
CA ASP A 38 5.98 -2.58 5.15
C ASP A 38 6.87 -3.01 3.98
N ILE A 39 6.27 -3.40 2.85
CA ILE A 39 6.97 -3.96 1.69
C ILE A 39 7.10 -2.89 0.59
N GLU A 40 8.33 -2.49 0.27
CA GLU A 40 8.59 -1.46 -0.74
C GLU A 40 8.02 -1.79 -2.13
N LYS A 41 8.07 -3.06 -2.56
CA LYS A 41 7.56 -3.48 -3.88
C LYS A 41 6.05 -3.32 -3.99
N GLU A 42 5.33 -3.62 -2.91
CA GLU A 42 3.88 -3.39 -2.83
C GLU A 42 3.57 -1.90 -2.87
N ALA A 43 4.36 -1.08 -2.15
CA ALA A 43 4.20 0.37 -2.13
C ALA A 43 4.33 1.00 -3.52
N PHE A 44 5.35 0.60 -4.30
CA PHE A 44 5.52 1.08 -5.67
C PHE A 44 4.39 0.62 -6.59
N ALA A 45 3.96 -0.63 -6.49
CA ALA A 45 2.86 -1.15 -7.30
C ALA A 45 1.52 -0.43 -7.01
N ALA A 46 1.21 -0.21 -5.72
CA ALA A 46 0.03 0.54 -5.29
C ALA A 46 0.08 2.00 -5.76
N LYS A 47 1.23 2.66 -5.64
CA LYS A 47 1.43 4.03 -6.15
C LYS A 47 1.24 4.11 -7.65
N ALA A 48 1.76 3.14 -8.41
CA ALA A 48 1.59 3.08 -9.86
C ALA A 48 0.12 2.89 -10.29
N ALA A 49 -0.73 2.34 -9.42
CA ALA A 49 -2.18 2.26 -9.58
C ALA A 49 -2.91 3.54 -9.10
N GLY A 50 -2.20 4.53 -8.58
CA GLY A 50 -2.73 5.84 -8.18
C GLY A 50 -3.20 5.93 -6.73
N LEU A 51 -2.92 4.92 -5.90
CA LEU A 51 -3.27 4.94 -4.48
C LEU A 51 -2.36 5.90 -3.71
N GLN A 52 -2.86 6.43 -2.60
CA GLN A 52 -2.00 7.00 -1.57
C GLN A 52 -1.30 5.85 -0.83
N VAL A 53 -0.03 6.01 -0.48
CA VAL A 53 0.75 4.95 0.13
C VAL A 53 1.58 5.50 1.29
N ARG A 54 1.62 4.75 2.40
CA ARG A 54 2.55 4.98 3.50
C ARG A 54 3.25 3.69 3.90
N LEU A 55 4.52 3.81 4.28
CA LEU A 55 5.37 2.68 4.68
C LEU A 55 5.38 2.49 6.19
N ALA A 56 5.05 1.29 6.66
CA ALA A 56 5.05 0.94 8.06
C ALA A 56 6.46 0.56 8.53
N LEU A 57 6.98 1.29 9.52
CA LEU A 57 8.22 0.96 10.20
C LEU A 57 7.89 0.21 11.49
N ARG A 58 8.21 -1.08 11.53
CA ARG A 58 8.05 -1.91 12.74
C ARG A 58 9.32 -2.68 13.05
N PRO A 59 9.61 -2.95 14.33
CA PRO A 59 10.72 -3.83 14.70
C PRO A 59 10.59 -5.19 14.00
N GLY A 60 11.64 -5.60 13.29
CA GLY A 60 11.68 -6.86 12.54
C GLY A 60 11.36 -6.74 11.04
N ASN A 61 10.92 -5.58 10.56
CA ASN A 61 10.71 -5.37 9.13
C ASN A 61 12.04 -5.32 8.37
N ALA A 62 12.01 -5.68 7.09
CA ALA A 62 13.16 -5.50 6.20
C ALA A 62 13.53 -4.02 6.08
N ALA A 63 14.82 -3.74 5.91
CA ALA A 63 15.29 -2.38 5.66
C ALA A 63 14.73 -1.86 4.33
N LEU A 64 14.20 -0.64 4.34
CA LEU A 64 13.72 0.04 3.15
C LEU A 64 14.88 0.65 2.38
N SER A 65 14.81 0.64 1.05
CA SER A 65 15.76 1.34 0.20
C SER A 65 15.67 2.87 0.38
N GLU A 66 16.78 3.58 0.11
CA GLU A 66 16.76 5.06 0.11
C GLU A 66 15.74 5.64 -0.86
N SER A 67 15.52 4.97 -2.00
CA SER A 67 14.49 5.35 -2.97
C SER A 67 13.10 5.27 -2.37
N ALA A 68 12.79 4.21 -1.61
CA ALA A 68 11.50 4.08 -0.96
C ALA A 68 11.29 5.15 0.12
N LEU A 69 12.34 5.44 0.91
CA LEU A 69 12.29 6.46 1.96
C LEU A 69 12.16 7.90 1.42
N LYS A 70 12.63 8.16 0.19
CA LYS A 70 12.43 9.46 -0.50
C LYS A 70 11.04 9.58 -1.11
N GLU A 71 10.49 8.46 -1.59
CA GLU A 71 9.25 8.44 -2.37
C GLU A 71 7.99 8.38 -1.48
N PHE A 72 8.09 7.74 -0.31
CA PHE A 72 6.97 7.45 0.57
C PHE A 72 7.15 8.05 1.96
N THR A 73 6.03 8.47 2.55
CA THR A 73 6.00 8.81 3.98
C THR A 73 5.95 7.55 4.81
N THR A 74 6.68 7.55 5.92
CA THR A 74 6.73 6.43 6.86
C THR A 74 5.90 6.71 8.11
N PHE A 75 5.52 5.66 8.84
CA PHE A 75 4.87 5.77 10.14
C PHE A 75 5.27 4.59 11.04
N CYS A 76 5.26 4.81 12.35
CA CYS A 76 5.54 3.77 13.35
C CYS A 76 4.26 3.32 14.07
N SER A 77 3.26 4.20 14.19
CA SER A 77 1.94 3.98 14.81
C SER A 77 0.81 4.43 13.90
N PHE A 78 -0.37 3.80 14.03
CA PHE A 78 -1.58 4.24 13.33
C PHE A 78 -2.12 5.57 13.84
N GLU A 79 -1.70 6.02 15.03
CA GLU A 79 -2.02 7.35 15.57
C GLU A 79 -1.41 8.49 14.75
N GLU A 80 -0.37 8.21 13.95
CA GLU A 80 0.28 9.17 13.06
C GLU A 80 -0.45 9.33 11.71
N ILE A 81 -1.51 8.55 11.48
CA ILE A 81 -2.26 8.49 10.22
C ILE A 81 -3.52 9.37 10.26
N ILE A 82 -3.76 10.04 11.40
CA ILE A 82 -4.93 10.90 11.65
C ILE A 82 -4.76 12.28 10.99
#